data_AF-A0A096NWQ5-F1
#
_entry.id   AF-A0A096NWQ5-F1
#
_cell.length_a   1.000
_cell.length_b   1.000
_cell.length_c   1.000
_cell.angle_alpha   90.00
_cell.angle_beta   90.00
_cell.angle_gamma   90.00
#
_symmetry.space_group_name_H-M   'P 1'
#
loop_
_entity.id
_entity.type
_entity.pdbx_description
1 polymer ?
#
loop_
_entity_poly.entity_id
_entity_poly.type
_entity_poly.pdbx_seq_one_letter_code
_entity_poly.pdbx_strand_id
1 'polypeptide(L)'
;MSYCAQPVTLFSSIVSPSVSAHHETGVEGRESAIMAAEEINEDYPVEIHEYLSAFGNSIDAVDEMLENMMSVSRNELLQKLDPLEQAKVDLVSAYTLNSMFWVYLATQGVNPKEHPVKQELERIRVYMNRVKEMTDKKKAGKLDRGAASRFVKNALWEPKPKNASKVANKGKSKS
;
A
#
# COMPACT_ATOMS: atom_id res chain seq x y z
N MET A 1 -12.27 17.96 3.43
CA MET A 1 -11.23 17.42 2.53
C MET A 1 -10.14 16.57 3.21
N SER A 2 -9.82 16.76 4.50
CA SER A 2 -8.66 16.09 5.13
C SER A 2 -8.72 14.54 5.19
N TYR A 3 -9.91 13.93 5.21
CA TYR A 3 -10.05 12.46 5.27
C TYR A 3 -9.75 11.73 3.94
N CYS A 4 -9.93 12.39 2.79
CA CYS A 4 -9.63 11.80 1.47
C CYS A 4 -8.13 11.88 1.11
N ALA A 5 -7.36 12.75 1.76
CA ALA A 5 -5.95 12.98 1.41
C ALA A 5 -5.00 11.94 2.01
N GLN A 6 -5.30 11.39 3.19
CA GLN A 6 -4.43 10.39 3.84
C GLN A 6 -4.36 9.03 3.12
N PRO A 7 -5.42 8.54 2.46
CA PRO A 7 -5.36 7.32 1.68
C PRO A 7 -4.55 7.48 0.39
N VAL A 8 -4.57 8.66 -0.25
CA VAL A 8 -3.81 8.93 -1.49
C VAL A 8 -2.30 8.91 -1.24
N THR A 9 -1.86 9.46 -0.11
CA THR A 9 -0.44 9.42 0.30
C THR A 9 0.00 8.01 0.72
N LEU A 10 -0.91 7.24 1.34
CA LEU A 10 -0.66 5.82 1.65
C LEU A 10 -0.59 4.96 0.38
N PHE A 11 -1.42 5.26 -0.62
CA PHE A 11 -1.45 4.60 -1.93
C PHE A 11 -0.17 4.84 -2.72
N SER A 12 0.30 6.09 -2.81
CA SER A 12 1.59 6.44 -3.44
C SER A 12 2.77 5.71 -2.78
N SER A 13 2.78 5.59 -1.45
CA SER A 13 3.82 4.84 -0.74
C SER A 13 3.77 3.31 -0.93
N ILE A 14 2.63 2.75 -1.36
CA ILE A 14 2.41 1.29 -1.47
C ILE A 14 2.60 0.80 -2.92
N VAL A 15 2.38 1.66 -3.92
CA VAL A 15 2.30 1.31 -5.35
C VAL A 15 3.53 1.68 -6.18
N SER A 16 4.52 2.43 -5.66
CA SER A 16 5.71 2.77 -6.46
C SER A 16 6.87 1.75 -6.33
N PRO A 17 7.18 0.98 -7.38
CA PRO A 17 8.52 0.59 -7.73
C PRO A 17 9.12 1.59 -8.75
N SER A 18 10.34 2.01 -8.47
CA SER A 18 11.22 2.83 -9.32
C SER A 18 11.25 2.34 -10.77
N VAL A 19 10.87 3.20 -11.73
CA VAL A 19 11.13 2.99 -13.15
C VAL A 19 11.99 4.17 -13.64
N SER A 20 13.23 3.84 -13.99
CA SER A 20 14.17 4.72 -14.70
C SER A 20 13.66 4.99 -16.11
N ALA A 21 13.58 6.26 -16.51
CA ALA A 21 13.28 6.65 -17.87
C ALA A 21 14.56 7.11 -18.58
N HIS A 22 14.91 6.42 -19.68
CA HIS A 22 15.82 6.91 -20.70
C HIS A 22 15.07 7.05 -22.02
N HIS A 23 15.38 8.17 -22.69
CA HIS A 23 15.39 8.46 -24.12
C HIS A 23 14.21 9.24 -24.76
N GLU A 24 14.66 10.25 -25.51
CA GLU A 24 14.05 11.31 -26.34
C GLU A 24 13.11 10.76 -27.44
N THR A 25 12.20 11.52 -28.06
CA THR A 25 12.43 12.66 -28.98
C THR A 25 11.07 13.25 -29.44
N GLY A 26 11.06 14.49 -29.95
CA GLY A 26 10.18 14.89 -31.06
C GLY A 26 9.17 16.00 -30.79
N VAL A 27 9.59 17.24 -31.05
CA VAL A 27 8.71 18.42 -31.22
C VAL A 27 8.34 18.51 -32.70
N GLU A 28 7.06 18.47 -33.06
CA GLU A 28 6.52 19.22 -34.21
C GLU A 28 4.98 19.26 -34.25
N GLY A 29 4.45 20.49 -34.23
CA GLY A 29 3.26 20.96 -34.95
C GLY A 29 1.97 20.15 -34.91
N ARG A 30 1.01 20.59 -34.08
CA ARG A 30 -0.44 20.55 -34.41
C ARG A 30 -1.14 21.81 -33.91
N GLU A 31 -0.95 22.86 -34.68
CA GLU A 31 -1.71 24.11 -34.67
C GLU A 31 -3.09 23.87 -35.30
N SER A 32 -4.01 23.17 -34.60
CA SER A 32 -5.40 22.95 -35.08
C SER A 32 -6.33 22.40 -33.97
N ALA A 33 -6.47 23.07 -32.82
CA ALA A 33 -7.54 22.73 -31.86
C ALA A 33 -7.90 23.85 -30.86
N ILE A 34 -7.64 25.12 -31.18
CA ILE A 34 -8.10 26.26 -30.36
C ILE A 34 -9.42 26.78 -30.94
N MET A 35 -10.47 25.97 -30.90
CA MET A 35 -11.85 26.39 -31.17
C MET A 35 -12.84 25.47 -30.42
N ALA A 36 -12.62 25.28 -29.12
CA ALA A 36 -13.71 24.95 -28.21
C ALA A 36 -13.84 26.16 -27.27
N ALA A 37 -14.39 27.24 -27.82
CA ALA A 37 -14.78 28.38 -27.04
C ALA A 37 -15.83 27.91 -26.02
N GLU A 38 -15.44 28.02 -24.77
CA GLU A 38 -16.21 27.92 -23.54
C GLU A 38 -17.64 28.46 -23.73
N GLU A 39 -18.60 27.56 -23.96
CA GLU A 39 -20.01 27.87 -23.75
C GLU A 39 -20.19 28.06 -22.24
N ILE A 40 -20.18 29.32 -21.81
CA ILE A 40 -20.66 29.70 -20.47
C ILE A 40 -22.16 29.41 -20.48
N ASN A 41 -22.50 28.21 -20.03
CA ASN A 41 -23.84 27.63 -20.07
C ASN A 41 -24.80 28.44 -19.17
N GLU A 42 -25.95 28.89 -19.69
CA GLU A 42 -26.98 29.71 -18.99
C GLU A 42 -27.72 28.94 -17.85
N ASP A 43 -27.42 27.65 -17.66
CA ASP A 43 -28.12 26.77 -16.72
C ASP A 43 -27.83 27.05 -15.23
N TYR A 44 -26.75 27.77 -14.91
CA TYR A 44 -26.35 28.00 -13.51
C TYR A 44 -25.45 29.24 -13.33
N PRO A 45 -25.25 29.74 -12.08
CA PRO A 45 -24.44 30.93 -11.81
C PRO A 45 -22.96 30.76 -12.20
N VAL A 46 -22.36 31.80 -12.79
CA VAL A 46 -20.97 31.76 -13.31
C VAL A 46 -19.95 31.44 -12.20
N GLU A 47 -20.23 31.81 -10.95
CA GLU A 47 -19.34 31.59 -9.81
C GLU A 47 -19.09 30.10 -9.52
N ILE A 48 -19.97 29.20 -9.97
CA ILE A 48 -19.82 27.76 -9.79
C ILE A 48 -19.28 27.03 -11.04
N HIS A 49 -19.13 27.73 -12.16
CA HIS A 49 -18.74 27.16 -13.45
C HIS A 49 -17.41 26.41 -13.39
N GLU A 50 -16.38 27.06 -12.86
CA GLU A 50 -15.05 26.45 -12.73
C GLU A 50 -15.08 25.19 -11.87
N TYR A 51 -15.86 25.18 -10.78
CA TYR A 51 -15.97 24.02 -9.90
C TYR A 51 -16.68 22.85 -10.59
N LEU A 52 -17.74 23.12 -11.35
CA LEU A 52 -18.49 22.10 -12.09
C LEU A 52 -17.68 21.54 -13.26
N SER A 53 -16.98 22.41 -14.00
CA SER A 53 -16.07 22.01 -15.08
C SER A 53 -14.93 21.13 -14.53
N ALA A 54 -14.26 21.56 -13.45
CA ALA A 54 -13.22 20.76 -12.80
C ALA A 54 -13.74 19.42 -12.26
N PHE A 55 -14.96 19.40 -11.71
CA PHE A 55 -15.60 18.17 -11.23
C PHE A 55 -15.94 17.22 -12.39
N GLY A 56 -16.50 17.72 -13.49
CA GLY A 56 -16.79 16.96 -14.70
C GLY A 56 -15.52 16.31 -15.27
N ASN A 57 -14.47 17.11 -15.49
CA ASN A 57 -13.17 16.61 -15.95
C ASN A 57 -12.58 15.53 -15.00
N SER A 58 -12.81 15.67 -13.69
CA SER A 58 -12.37 14.68 -12.71
C SER A 58 -13.18 13.37 -12.79
N ILE A 59 -14.47 13.43 -13.10
CA ILE A 59 -15.31 12.25 -13.33
C ILE A 59 -14.87 11.54 -14.61
N ASP A 60 -14.65 12.27 -15.70
CA ASP A 60 -14.21 11.70 -16.97
C ASP A 60 -12.88 10.95 -16.81
N ALA A 61 -11.92 11.54 -16.09
CA ALA A 61 -10.66 10.88 -15.77
C ALA A 61 -10.84 9.59 -14.93
N VAL A 62 -11.78 9.57 -13.99
CA VAL A 62 -12.10 8.37 -13.20
C VAL A 62 -12.76 7.30 -14.07
N ASP A 63 -13.63 7.69 -15.00
CA ASP A 63 -14.33 6.78 -15.90
C ASP A 63 -13.35 6.10 -16.86
N GLU A 64 -12.44 6.86 -17.49
CA GLU A 64 -11.36 6.33 -18.32
C GLU A 64 -10.46 5.34 -17.54
N MET A 65 -10.12 5.66 -16.29
CA MET A 65 -9.33 4.75 -15.43
C MET A 65 -10.12 3.47 -15.10
N LEU A 66 -11.42 3.58 -14.87
CA LEU A 66 -12.27 2.45 -14.53
C LEU A 66 -12.47 1.52 -15.73
N GLU A 67 -12.72 2.07 -16.92
CA GLU A 67 -12.82 1.31 -18.16
C GLU A 67 -11.55 0.50 -18.42
N ASN A 68 -10.38 1.13 -18.27
CA ASN A 68 -9.09 0.45 -18.39
C ASN A 68 -8.95 -0.69 -17.37
N MET A 69 -9.32 -0.47 -16.12
CA MET A 69 -9.26 -1.50 -15.08
C MET A 69 -10.24 -2.66 -15.34
N MET A 70 -11.45 -2.36 -15.84
CA MET A 70 -12.49 -3.34 -16.13
C MET A 70 -12.27 -4.10 -17.44
N SER A 71 -11.44 -3.57 -18.35
CA SER A 71 -11.03 -4.27 -19.58
C SER A 71 -10.26 -5.57 -19.30
N VAL A 72 -9.65 -5.68 -18.13
CA VAL A 72 -8.92 -6.88 -17.67
C VAL A 72 -9.84 -7.73 -16.79
N SER A 73 -9.95 -9.01 -17.12
CA SER A 73 -10.68 -9.96 -16.27
C SER A 73 -10.04 -10.05 -14.88
N ARG A 74 -10.82 -9.75 -13.84
CA ARG A 74 -10.37 -9.84 -12.44
C ARG A 74 -9.85 -11.25 -12.11
N ASN A 75 -10.49 -12.29 -12.61
CA ASN A 75 -10.05 -13.67 -12.36
C ASN A 75 -8.67 -13.95 -12.98
N GLU A 76 -8.40 -13.42 -14.18
CA GLU A 76 -7.10 -13.55 -14.83
C GLU A 76 -6.02 -12.73 -14.13
N LEU A 77 -6.37 -11.55 -13.61
CA LEU A 77 -5.47 -10.71 -12.83
C LEU A 77 -5.08 -11.41 -11.51
N LEU A 78 -6.06 -11.92 -10.76
CA LEU A 78 -5.83 -12.54 -9.45
C LEU A 78 -4.96 -13.81 -9.56
N GLN A 79 -5.07 -14.57 -10.66
CA GLN A 79 -4.20 -15.74 -10.88
C GLN A 79 -2.71 -15.39 -11.04
N LYS A 80 -2.38 -14.15 -11.43
CA LYS A 80 -1.00 -13.70 -11.69
C LYS A 80 -0.35 -13.00 -10.49
N LEU A 81 -1.14 -12.66 -9.46
CA LEU A 81 -0.70 -11.86 -8.32
C LEU A 81 -0.41 -12.74 -7.10
N ASP A 82 0.58 -12.35 -6.29
CA ASP A 82 0.78 -12.98 -4.99
C ASP A 82 -0.39 -12.64 -4.04
N PRO A 83 -0.67 -13.44 -3.00
CA PRO A 83 -1.81 -13.19 -2.11
C PRO A 83 -1.81 -11.80 -1.46
N LEU A 84 -0.63 -11.19 -1.28
CA LEU A 84 -0.49 -9.87 -0.69
C LEU A 84 -0.85 -8.76 -1.69
N GLU A 85 -0.46 -8.92 -2.96
CA GLU A 85 -0.86 -8.06 -4.07
C GLU A 85 -2.36 -8.15 -4.36
N GLN A 86 -2.95 -9.36 -4.31
CA GLN A 86 -4.40 -9.53 -4.43
C GLN A 86 -5.15 -8.74 -3.34
N ALA A 87 -4.71 -8.84 -2.09
CA ALA A 87 -5.31 -8.08 -0.98
C ALA A 87 -5.19 -6.56 -1.16
N LYS A 88 -4.10 -6.07 -1.78
CA LYS A 88 -3.95 -4.64 -2.11
C LYS A 88 -4.96 -4.22 -3.17
N VAL A 89 -5.09 -4.99 -4.26
CA VAL A 89 -6.05 -4.70 -5.33
C VAL A 89 -7.48 -4.65 -4.76
N ASP A 90 -7.86 -5.65 -3.96
CA ASP A 90 -9.19 -5.72 -3.35
C ASP A 90 -9.47 -4.53 -2.42
N LEU A 91 -8.49 -4.14 -1.58
CA LEU A 91 -8.64 -2.99 -0.69
C LEU A 91 -8.75 -1.67 -1.45
N VAL A 92 -7.99 -1.52 -2.53
CA VAL A 92 -8.05 -0.33 -3.38
C VAL A 92 -9.41 -0.26 -4.08
N SER A 93 -9.88 -1.37 -4.66
CA SER A 93 -11.22 -1.43 -5.27
C SER A 93 -12.33 -1.07 -4.27
N ALA A 94 -12.26 -1.62 -3.05
CA ALA A 94 -13.23 -1.30 -1.99
C ALA A 94 -13.15 0.18 -1.58
N TYR A 95 -11.94 0.75 -1.45
CA TYR A 95 -11.74 2.16 -1.13
C TYR A 95 -12.33 3.07 -2.21
N THR A 96 -12.04 2.77 -3.48
CA THR A 96 -12.50 3.53 -4.64
C THR A 96 -14.03 3.55 -4.71
N LEU A 97 -14.68 2.39 -4.58
CA LEU A 97 -16.15 2.31 -4.57
C LEU A 97 -16.78 3.11 -3.43
N ASN A 98 -16.25 2.98 -2.20
CA ASN A 98 -16.78 3.73 -1.06
C ASN A 98 -16.51 5.24 -1.17
N SER A 99 -15.40 5.63 -1.80
CA SER A 99 -15.06 7.04 -2.02
C SER A 99 -15.95 7.67 -3.09
N MET A 100 -16.24 6.96 -4.18
CA MET A 100 -17.22 7.42 -5.18
C MET A 100 -18.61 7.52 -4.59
N PHE A 101 -19.00 6.56 -3.73
CA PHE A 101 -20.27 6.62 -3.02
C PHE A 101 -20.34 7.81 -2.04
N TRP A 102 -19.23 8.15 -1.38
CA TRP A 102 -19.13 9.37 -0.57
C TRP A 102 -19.39 10.64 -1.40
N VAL A 103 -18.77 10.73 -2.58
CA VAL A 103 -18.98 11.85 -3.51
C VAL A 103 -20.43 11.91 -3.97
N TYR A 104 -21.03 10.77 -4.33
CA TYR A 104 -22.44 10.68 -4.68
C TYR A 104 -23.36 11.19 -3.57
N LEU A 105 -23.16 10.79 -2.31
CA LEU A 105 -23.95 11.29 -1.20
C LEU A 105 -23.85 12.82 -1.07
N ALA A 106 -22.64 13.36 -1.25
CA ALA A 106 -22.42 14.81 -1.21
C ALA A 106 -23.18 15.54 -2.34
N THR A 107 -23.28 14.97 -3.54
CA THR A 107 -24.06 15.57 -4.64
C THR A 107 -25.57 15.47 -4.42
N GLN A 108 -26.04 14.49 -3.66
CA GLN A 108 -27.44 14.39 -3.22
C GLN A 108 -27.76 15.29 -2.01
N GLY A 109 -26.82 16.10 -1.53
CA GLY A 109 -26.98 16.95 -0.35
C GLY A 109 -27.00 16.18 0.98
N VAL A 110 -26.66 14.89 0.98
CA VAL A 110 -26.56 14.06 2.18
C VAL A 110 -25.18 14.21 2.78
N ASN A 111 -25.08 14.57 4.06
CA ASN A 111 -23.79 14.68 4.75
C ASN A 111 -23.15 13.28 4.92
N PRO A 112 -22.05 12.95 4.20
CA PRO A 112 -21.53 11.59 4.23
C PRO A 112 -20.83 11.26 5.56
N LYS A 113 -20.52 12.28 6.39
CA LYS A 113 -19.93 12.08 7.73
C LYS A 113 -20.91 11.46 8.72
N GLU A 114 -22.20 11.60 8.48
CA GLU A 114 -23.29 11.03 9.27
C GLU A 114 -23.80 9.72 8.66
N HIS A 115 -23.35 9.38 7.46
CA HIS A 115 -23.72 8.16 6.75
C HIS A 115 -22.79 6.98 7.14
N PRO A 116 -23.29 5.71 7.17
CA PRO A 116 -22.49 4.52 7.45
C PRO A 116 -21.25 4.32 6.57
N VAL A 117 -21.19 4.94 5.39
CA VAL A 117 -20.01 4.92 4.49
C VAL A 117 -18.73 5.37 5.19
N LYS A 118 -18.83 6.25 6.19
CA LYS A 118 -17.69 6.66 7.01
C LYS A 118 -17.07 5.47 7.77
N GLN A 119 -17.90 4.58 8.30
CA GLN A 119 -17.46 3.39 9.00
C GLN A 119 -16.83 2.38 8.04
N GLU A 120 -17.36 2.27 6.82
CA GLU A 120 -16.79 1.44 5.76
C GLU A 120 -15.37 1.91 5.38
N LEU A 121 -15.17 3.22 5.20
CA LEU A 121 -13.86 3.80 4.92
C LEU A 121 -12.87 3.60 6.08
N GLU A 122 -13.32 3.73 7.33
CA GLU A 122 -12.46 3.46 8.49
C GLU A 122 -12.07 1.98 8.57
N ARG A 123 -13.02 1.07 8.28
CA ARG A 123 -12.73 -0.37 8.22
C ARG A 123 -11.68 -0.68 7.15
N ILE A 124 -11.81 -0.11 5.97
CA ILE A 124 -10.84 -0.27 4.87
C ILE A 124 -9.46 0.24 5.29
N ARG A 125 -9.39 1.39 5.95
CA ARG A 125 -8.14 1.98 6.47
C ARG A 125 -7.42 1.04 7.45
N VAL A 126 -8.15 0.41 8.36
CA VAL A 126 -7.60 -0.58 9.29
C VAL A 126 -6.96 -1.74 8.53
N TYR A 127 -7.62 -2.27 7.50
CA TYR A 127 -7.08 -3.35 6.69
C TYR A 127 -5.88 -2.92 5.81
N MET A 128 -5.88 -1.71 5.27
CA MET A 128 -4.72 -1.16 4.56
C MET A 128 -3.48 -1.06 5.47
N ASN A 129 -3.66 -0.59 6.70
CA ASN A 129 -2.59 -0.57 7.70
C ASN A 129 -2.08 -1.98 8.00
N ARG A 130 -2.99 -2.96 8.08
CA ARG A 130 -2.61 -4.36 8.29
C ARG A 130 -1.77 -4.91 7.14
N VAL A 131 -2.15 -4.64 5.88
CA VAL A 131 -1.37 -5.02 4.70
C VAL A 131 0.01 -4.35 4.70
N LYS A 132 0.09 -3.09 5.10
CA LYS A 132 1.35 -2.37 5.26
C LYS A 132 2.26 -3.03 6.30
N GLU A 133 1.76 -3.32 7.50
CA GLU A 133 2.52 -4.03 8.53
C GLU A 133 3.05 -5.38 8.05
N MET A 134 2.23 -6.15 7.32
CA MET A 134 2.65 -7.45 6.77
C MET A 134 3.74 -7.29 5.71
N THR A 135 3.62 -6.26 4.86
CA THR A 135 4.63 -5.92 3.85
C THR A 135 5.96 -5.53 4.52
N ASP A 136 5.91 -4.69 5.56
CA ASP A 136 7.09 -4.22 6.27
C ASP A 136 7.77 -5.37 7.03
N LYS A 137 7.00 -6.27 7.66
CA LYS A 137 7.52 -7.50 8.27
C LYS A 137 8.20 -8.42 7.26
N LYS A 138 7.69 -8.51 6.04
CA LYS A 138 8.31 -9.30 4.94
C LYS A 138 9.65 -8.69 4.51
N LYS A 139 9.80 -7.37 4.58
CA LYS A 139 11.03 -6.63 4.25
C LYS A 139 12.03 -6.53 5.41
N ALA A 140 11.60 -6.76 6.64
CA ALA A 140 12.46 -6.64 7.82
C ALA A 140 13.63 -7.64 7.79
N GLY A 141 14.79 -7.20 8.24
CA GLY A 141 15.98 -8.05 8.37
C GLY A 141 15.72 -9.25 9.28
N LYS A 142 16.06 -10.45 8.82
CA LYS A 142 15.90 -11.68 9.60
C LYS A 142 17.14 -11.88 10.47
N LEU A 143 16.95 -12.11 11.77
CA LEU A 143 18.02 -12.51 12.67
C LEU A 143 18.47 -13.94 12.33
N ASP A 144 19.78 -14.15 12.21
CA ASP A 144 20.35 -15.49 12.07
C ASP A 144 20.24 -16.23 13.42
N ARG A 145 19.22 -17.09 13.51
CA ARG A 145 18.97 -17.93 14.69
C ARG A 145 20.16 -18.86 14.99
N GLY A 146 20.89 -19.29 13.97
CA GLY A 146 22.09 -20.12 14.12
C GLY A 146 23.23 -19.35 14.76
N ALA A 147 23.51 -18.14 14.30
CA ALA A 147 24.50 -17.25 14.91
C ALA A 147 24.13 -16.92 16.36
N ALA A 148 22.88 -16.55 16.63
CA ALA A 148 22.39 -16.30 17.99
C ALA A 148 22.57 -17.51 18.91
N SER A 149 22.25 -18.72 18.43
CA SER A 149 22.44 -19.96 19.20
C SER A 149 23.92 -20.22 19.52
N ARG A 150 24.83 -19.93 18.57
CA ARG A 150 26.28 -20.07 18.80
C ARG A 150 26.76 -19.10 19.88
N PHE A 151 26.34 -17.83 19.83
CA PHE A 151 26.71 -16.85 20.86
C PHE A 151 26.27 -17.29 22.26
N VAL A 152 25.03 -17.77 22.39
CA VAL A 152 24.50 -18.28 23.67
C VAL A 152 25.30 -19.50 24.16
N LYS A 153 25.53 -20.49 23.30
CA LYS A 153 26.29 -21.70 23.67
C LYS A 153 27.72 -21.40 24.09
N ASN A 154 28.38 -20.44 23.42
CA ASN A 154 29.75 -20.07 23.73
C ASN A 154 29.84 -19.30 25.05
N ALA A 155 28.84 -18.47 25.37
CA ALA A 155 28.76 -17.72 26.62
C ALA A 155 28.48 -18.62 27.84
N LEU A 156 27.73 -19.72 27.65
CA LEU A 156 27.40 -20.70 28.70
C LEU A 156 28.41 -21.85 28.79
N TRP A 157 29.50 -21.83 28.02
CA TRP A 157 30.49 -22.90 28.04
C TRP A 157 31.43 -22.78 29.23
N GLU A 158 31.34 -23.73 30.16
CA GLU A 158 32.31 -23.88 31.24
C GLU A 158 33.39 -24.92 30.87
N PRO A 159 34.69 -24.59 30.97
CA PRO A 159 35.75 -25.57 30.75
C PRO A 159 35.73 -26.62 31.85
N LYS A 160 35.56 -27.90 31.49
CA LYS A 160 35.70 -29.01 32.44
C LYS A 160 37.08 -28.96 33.12
N PRO A 161 37.17 -29.06 34.47
CA PRO A 161 38.43 -29.05 35.16
C PRO A 161 39.25 -30.27 34.74
N LYS A 162 40.33 -30.04 33.99
CA LYS A 162 41.41 -31.01 33.82
C LYS A 162 42.13 -31.08 35.17
N ASN A 163 42.01 -32.21 35.87
CA ASN A 163 42.89 -32.75 36.94
C ASN A 163 42.08 -33.26 38.15
N ALA A 164 41.54 -34.49 38.06
CA ALA A 164 41.02 -35.21 39.23
C ALA A 164 41.31 -36.72 39.21
N SER A 165 42.36 -37.18 38.52
CA SER A 165 42.65 -38.63 38.41
C SER A 165 44.11 -39.05 38.57
N LYS A 166 44.98 -38.24 39.18
CA LYS A 166 46.39 -38.62 39.45
C LYS A 166 46.83 -38.47 40.91
N VAL A 167 46.01 -38.82 41.91
CA VAL A 167 46.49 -38.94 43.30
C VAL A 167 45.77 -40.05 44.06
N ALA A 168 45.88 -41.31 43.63
CA ALA A 168 45.35 -42.43 44.42
C ALA A 168 46.01 -43.79 44.08
N ASN A 169 47.34 -43.88 44.04
CA ASN A 169 47.99 -45.19 44.27
C ASN A 169 49.49 -45.05 44.57
N LYS A 170 49.84 -44.76 45.83
CA LYS A 170 51.19 -45.00 46.33
C LYS A 170 51.14 -45.21 47.84
N GLY A 171 51.02 -46.47 48.26
CA GLY A 171 51.16 -46.82 49.68
C GLY A 171 50.37 -48.06 50.09
N LYS A 172 50.92 -49.24 49.82
CA LYS A 172 50.80 -50.39 50.72
C LYS A 172 51.96 -51.36 50.46
N SER A 173 52.99 -51.23 51.30
CA SER A 173 54.09 -52.18 51.47
C SER A 173 54.11 -52.63 52.94
N LYS A 174 54.31 -53.95 53.15
CA LYS A 174 54.55 -54.68 54.42
C LYS A 174 53.36 -54.69 55.40
N SER A 175 53.01 -55.78 56.07
CA SER A 175 53.74 -56.95 56.57
C SER A 175 52.85 -58.20 56.51
#